data_AF-A0A392QY62-F1
#
_entry.id   AF-A0A392QY62-F1
#
_cell.length_a   1.000
_cell.length_b   1.000
_cell.length_c   1.000
_cell.angle_alpha   90.00
_cell.angle_beta   90.00
_cell.angle_gamma   90.00
#
_symmetry.space_group_name_H-M   'P 1'
#
loop_
_entity.id
_entity.type
_entity.pdbx_description
1 polymer ?
#
loop_
_entity_poly.entity_id
_entity_poly.type
_entity_poly.pdbx_seq_one_letter_code
_entity_poly.pdbx_strand_id
1 'polypeptide(L)'
;MMVGSEKRWSAMLLLLVIMASSHLFTAACPSYSSIFSFGDSMSDTGNFYFSPQHPPHYCLFPPYGQTYFHHPFARCSDGRLIIDFI
;
A
#
# COMPACT_ATOMS: atom_id res chain seq x y z
N MET A 1 20.84 50.33 7.90
CA MET A 1 19.60 49.67 7.44
C MET A 1 19.81 48.55 6.39
N MET A 2 21.05 48.24 5.96
CA MET A 2 21.33 47.23 4.91
C MET A 2 21.40 45.76 5.38
N VAL A 3 21.50 45.49 6.69
CA VAL A 3 21.64 44.10 7.22
C VAL A 3 20.33 43.29 7.13
N GLY A 4 19.19 43.96 6.99
CA GLY A 4 17.87 43.30 6.94
C GLY A 4 17.52 42.72 5.57
N SER A 5 18.01 43.29 4.47
CA SER A 5 17.75 42.76 3.11
C SER A 5 18.55 41.50 2.86
N GLU A 6 19.85 41.49 3.19
CA GLU A 6 20.75 40.34 3.01
C GLU A 6 20.21 39.09 3.71
N LYS A 7 19.76 39.22 4.97
CA LYS A 7 19.16 38.11 5.72
C LYS A 7 17.88 37.57 5.06
N ARG A 8 17.08 38.44 4.42
CA ARG A 8 15.86 38.03 3.71
C ARG A 8 16.19 37.26 2.44
N TRP A 9 17.17 37.70 1.67
CA TRP A 9 17.64 36.98 0.48
C TRP A 9 18.26 35.63 0.84
N SER A 10 19.08 35.56 1.90
CA SER A 10 19.62 34.29 2.39
C SER A 10 18.53 33.33 2.85
N ALA A 11 17.49 33.80 3.54
CA ALA A 11 16.35 32.97 3.95
C ALA A 11 15.54 32.47 2.74
N MET A 12 15.34 33.29 1.72
CA MET A 12 14.65 32.90 0.47
C MET A 12 15.46 31.87 -0.31
N LEU A 13 16.79 32.04 -0.39
CA LEU A 13 17.70 31.06 -0.98
C LEU A 13 17.68 29.72 -0.23
N LEU A 14 17.70 29.77 1.10
CA LEU A 14 17.62 28.57 1.93
C LEU A 14 16.28 27.84 1.72
N LEU A 15 15.16 28.56 1.68
CA LEU A 15 13.85 28.00 1.42
C LEU A 15 13.77 27.36 0.02
N LEU A 16 14.35 28.01 -0.99
CA LEU A 16 14.44 27.50 -2.36
C LEU A 16 15.25 26.19 -2.41
N VAL A 17 16.38 26.13 -1.71
CA VAL A 17 17.23 24.94 -1.62
C VAL A 17 16.48 23.78 -0.93
N ILE A 18 15.76 24.06 0.16
CA ILE A 18 14.96 23.05 0.87
C ILE A 18 13.87 22.49 -0.05
N MET A 19 13.10 23.36 -0.73
CA MET A 19 12.06 22.95 -1.68
C MET A 19 12.64 22.10 -2.82
N ALA A 20 13.75 22.54 -3.43
CA ALA A 20 14.42 21.80 -4.50
C ALA A 20 14.91 20.41 -4.04
N SER A 21 15.45 20.32 -2.82
CA SER A 21 15.92 19.04 -2.25
C SER A 21 14.79 18.05 -1.99
N SER A 22 13.61 18.51 -1.57
CA SER A 22 12.44 17.64 -1.39
C SER A 22 11.93 17.03 -2.70
N HIS A 23 11.97 17.78 -3.81
CA HIS A 23 11.56 17.26 -5.13
C HIS A 23 12.50 16.19 -5.68
N LEU A 24 13.81 16.30 -5.39
CA LEU A 24 14.81 15.31 -5.78
C LEU A 24 14.63 13.99 -5.01
N PHE A 25 14.21 14.06 -3.75
CA PHE A 25 13.98 12.88 -2.92
C PHE A 25 12.78 12.05 -3.42
N THR A 26 11.69 12.69 -3.82
CA THR A 26 10.48 11.99 -4.33
C THR A 26 10.73 11.30 -5.68
N ALA A 27 11.56 11.88 -6.54
CA ALA A 27 11.91 11.30 -7.84
C ALA A 27 12.85 10.08 -7.73
N ALA A 28 13.52 9.91 -6.59
CA ALA A 28 14.46 8.81 -6.35
C ALA A 28 13.81 7.57 -5.71
N CYS A 29 12.55 7.63 -5.29
CA CYS A 29 11.82 6.44 -4.83
C CYS A 29 11.38 5.61 -6.05
N PRO A 30 11.90 4.39 -6.24
CA PRO A 30 11.43 3.53 -7.31
C PRO A 30 9.96 3.20 -7.05
N SER A 31 9.08 3.58 -7.97
CA SER A 31 7.69 3.12 -7.95
C SER A 31 7.64 1.71 -8.51
N TYR A 32 7.11 0.76 -7.74
CA TYR A 32 6.89 -0.60 -8.22
C TYR A 32 5.64 -0.64 -9.11
N SER A 33 5.75 -1.25 -10.29
CA SER A 33 4.61 -1.42 -11.19
C SER A 33 3.70 -2.59 -10.78
N SER A 34 4.21 -3.49 -9.95
CA SER A 34 3.56 -4.77 -9.64
C SER A 34 4.09 -5.32 -8.32
N ILE A 35 3.23 -6.05 -7.61
CA ILE A 35 3.56 -6.77 -6.38
C ILE A 35 3.29 -8.26 -6.63
N PHE A 36 4.28 -9.10 -6.30
CA PHE A 36 4.11 -10.54 -6.26
C PHE A 36 4.08 -10.98 -4.80
N SER A 37 2.95 -11.53 -4.36
CA SER A 37 2.75 -11.99 -2.99
C SER A 37 2.81 -13.50 -2.94
N PHE A 38 3.65 -14.04 -2.04
CA PHE A 38 3.73 -15.47 -1.73
C PHE A 38 3.35 -15.67 -0.28
N GLY A 39 2.72 -16.79 0.02
CA GLY A 39 2.35 -17.11 1.40
C GLY A 39 1.28 -18.18 1.48
N ASP A 40 0.45 -18.05 2.50
CA ASP A 40 -0.66 -18.93 2.83
C ASP A 40 -1.99 -18.20 2.67
N SER A 41 -3.02 -18.71 3.35
CA SER A 41 -4.38 -18.18 3.37
C SER A 41 -4.50 -16.69 3.73
N MET A 42 -3.56 -16.12 4.49
CA MET A 42 -3.58 -14.69 4.85
C MET A 42 -3.20 -13.76 3.70
N SER A 43 -2.55 -14.32 2.67
CA SER A 43 -2.12 -13.61 1.47
C SER A 43 -2.88 -14.03 0.22
N ASP A 44 -3.64 -15.12 0.30
CA ASP A 44 -4.33 -15.70 -0.83
C ASP A 44 -5.64 -14.96 -1.16
N THR A 45 -5.68 -14.36 -2.34
CA THR A 45 -6.85 -13.63 -2.85
C THR A 45 -7.80 -14.50 -3.69
N GLY A 46 -7.61 -15.82 -3.70
CA GLY A 46 -8.52 -16.77 -4.35
C GLY A 46 -7.83 -17.91 -5.12
N ASN A 47 -6.50 -18.03 -5.09
CA ASN A 47 -5.77 -19.14 -5.72
C ASN A 47 -6.22 -20.49 -5.19
N PHE A 48 -6.51 -20.59 -3.89
CA PHE A 48 -6.99 -21.82 -3.27
C PHE A 48 -8.34 -22.29 -3.84
N TYR A 49 -9.22 -21.38 -4.23
CA TYR A 49 -10.51 -21.73 -4.85
C TYR A 49 -10.36 -22.40 -6.21
N PHE A 50 -9.31 -22.06 -6.96
CA PHE A 50 -9.03 -22.66 -8.27
C PHE A 50 -8.11 -23.89 -8.20
N SER A 51 -7.68 -24.29 -7.00
CA SER A 51 -6.83 -25.46 -6.82
C SER A 51 -7.62 -26.76 -7.09
N PRO A 52 -7.04 -27.74 -7.83
CA PRO A 52 -7.67 -29.03 -8.08
C PRO A 52 -7.79 -29.92 -6.83
N GLN A 53 -7.15 -29.54 -5.73
CA GLN A 53 -7.35 -30.18 -4.43
C GLN A 53 -8.69 -29.68 -3.88
N HIS A 54 -9.69 -30.57 -3.84
CA HIS A 54 -11.02 -30.30 -3.25
C HIS A 54 -10.90 -29.39 -2.03
N PRO A 55 -11.57 -28.22 -1.99
CA PRO A 55 -11.41 -27.32 -0.86
C PRO A 55 -11.93 -28.04 0.38
N PRO A 56 -11.17 -28.10 1.49
CA PRO A 56 -11.85 -28.06 2.77
C PRO A 56 -12.62 -26.74 2.72
N HIS A 57 -13.92 -26.85 2.92
CA HIS A 57 -14.92 -25.79 2.84
C HIS A 57 -14.72 -24.69 3.90
N TYR A 58 -13.51 -24.40 4.38
CA TYR A 58 -13.34 -23.49 5.53
C TYR A 58 -13.53 -22.03 5.12
N CYS A 59 -12.89 -21.54 4.04
CA CYS A 59 -12.96 -20.11 3.67
C CYS A 59 -14.07 -19.71 2.70
N LEU A 60 -14.92 -20.66 2.31
CA LEU A 60 -16.06 -20.41 1.39
C LEU A 60 -17.40 -20.29 2.13
N PHE A 61 -17.36 -20.26 3.46
CA PHE A 61 -18.54 -20.29 4.32
C PHE A 61 -18.45 -19.17 5.34
N PRO A 62 -19.58 -18.77 5.95
CA PRO A 62 -19.55 -17.84 7.07
C PRO A 62 -18.57 -18.31 8.16
N PRO A 63 -17.79 -17.38 8.77
CA PRO A 63 -17.98 -15.93 8.71
C PRO A 63 -17.25 -15.22 7.56
N TYR A 64 -16.59 -15.93 6.64
CA TYR A 64 -15.69 -15.28 5.68
C TYR A 64 -16.43 -14.43 4.63
N GLY A 65 -15.98 -13.18 4.47
CA GLY A 65 -16.52 -12.17 3.56
C GLY A 65 -17.85 -11.51 3.97
N GLN A 66 -18.41 -11.74 5.15
CA GLN A 66 -19.68 -11.13 5.57
C GLN A 66 -19.57 -9.62 5.81
N THR A 67 -18.51 -9.15 6.45
CA THR A 67 -18.35 -7.75 6.87
C THR A 67 -18.01 -6.83 5.70
N TYR A 68 -17.10 -7.22 4.79
CA TYR A 68 -16.65 -6.33 3.71
C TYR A 68 -17.24 -6.65 2.33
N PHE A 69 -17.27 -7.92 1.94
CA PHE A 69 -17.72 -8.34 0.60
C PHE A 69 -19.21 -8.71 0.58
N HIS A 70 -19.81 -8.90 1.76
CA HIS A 70 -21.19 -9.38 1.98
C HIS A 70 -21.50 -10.76 1.37
N HIS A 71 -20.47 -11.51 0.99
CA HIS A 71 -20.54 -12.90 0.55
C HIS A 71 -19.15 -13.56 0.64
N PRO A 72 -19.06 -14.89 0.70
CA PRO A 72 -17.77 -15.58 0.64
C PRO A 72 -17.02 -15.24 -0.66
N PHE A 73 -15.78 -14.76 -0.54
CA PHE A 73 -14.95 -14.30 -1.66
C PHE A 73 -13.69 -15.16 -1.84
N ALA A 74 -13.73 -16.45 -1.46
CA ALA A 74 -12.56 -17.34 -1.52
C ALA A 74 -11.32 -16.82 -0.76
N ARG A 75 -11.55 -16.00 0.27
CA ARG A 75 -10.53 -15.42 1.15
C ARG A 75 -10.77 -15.87 2.57
N CYS A 76 -9.71 -16.18 3.29
CA CYS A 76 -9.78 -16.60 4.69
C CYS A 76 -9.87 -15.42 5.66
N SER A 77 -10.68 -14.41 5.32
CA SER A 77 -10.96 -13.22 6.13
C SER A 77 -12.43 -12.82 6.00
N ASP A 78 -12.98 -12.21 7.05
CA ASP A 78 -14.30 -11.56 7.00
C ASP A 78 -14.28 -10.22 6.21
N GLY A 79 -13.07 -9.78 5.83
CA GLY A 79 -12.90 -8.66 4.93
C GLY A 79 -11.63 -8.68 4.11
N ARG A 80 -11.01 -7.51 3.96
CA ARG A 80 -9.76 -7.36 3.20
C ARG A 80 -8.59 -8.10 3.87
N LEU A 81 -7.63 -8.53 3.05
CA LEU A 81 -6.34 -9.07 3.47
C LEU A 81 -5.32 -7.94 3.55
N ILE A 82 -4.19 -8.17 4.22
CA ILE A 82 -3.12 -7.16 4.35
C ILE A 82 -2.64 -6.66 2.99
N ILE A 83 -2.60 -7.54 1.98
CA ILE A 83 -2.17 -7.21 0.62
C ILE A 83 -3.10 -6.20 -0.09
N ASP A 84 -4.34 -6.02 0.37
CA ASP A 84 -5.24 -5.01 -0.19
C ASP A 84 -4.92 -3.58 0.30
N PHE A 85 -3.97 -3.42 1.22
CA PHE A 85 -3.59 -2.13 1.82
C PHE A 85 -2.16 -1.69 1.48
N ILE A 86 -1.42 -2.49 0.71
CA ILE A 86 -0.04 -2.23 0.29
C ILE A 86 -0.08 -1.65 -1.13
#